data_AF-A0A2G2FWD8-F1
#
_entry.id   AF-A0A2G2FWD8-F1
#
_cell.length_a   1.000
_cell.length_b   1.000
_cell.length_c   1.000
_cell.angle_alpha   90.00
_cell.angle_beta   90.00
_cell.angle_gamma   90.00
#
_symmetry.space_group_name_H-M   'P 1'
#
loop_
_entity.id
_entity.type
_entity.pdbx_description
1 polymer ?
#
loop_
_entity_poly.entity_id
_entity_poly.type
_entity_poly.pdbx_seq_one_letter_code
_entity_poly.pdbx_strand_id
1 'polypeptide(L)'
;MDNKKERETIDKALGEPFAIEFTEYIRKVRNSLMFLSVLSLSIIIRDMQLDVSNSSFFGLKFTGPSLSMESIYTLFFGLNIYFFIHFLWLVHDNFLEWKIRLTGTHLIYKGGFASHTDVEHLSDTRQSTLYQWWKNKTLRTKDHQNFFKEAEIRIQALQDFNPTNANSVQQLNNLKKDIEDLKNSITALNHTLSSERIPASLKKFDNYFKYMLQTQSLRWFLIEMSLPLILGLFSLYELGIKIHVFPIGFISLG
;
A
#
# COMPACT_ATOMS: atom_id res chain seq x y z
N MET A 1 -28.81 -11.90 3.65
CA MET A 1 -27.78 -12.19 2.63
C MET A 1 -26.58 -11.23 2.71
N ASP A 2 -26.70 -10.03 3.28
CA ASP A 2 -25.59 -9.06 3.41
C ASP A 2 -24.45 -9.49 4.33
N ASN A 3 -24.76 -10.16 5.45
CA ASN A 3 -23.76 -10.49 6.48
C ASN A 3 -22.66 -11.48 6.02
N LYS A 4 -22.92 -12.28 4.98
CA LYS A 4 -21.92 -13.23 4.43
C LYS A 4 -20.96 -12.54 3.46
N LYS A 5 -21.48 -11.68 2.59
CA LYS A 5 -20.67 -10.84 1.69
C LYS A 5 -19.77 -9.89 2.47
N GLU A 6 -20.29 -9.31 3.55
CA GLU A 6 -19.55 -8.42 4.43
C GLU A 6 -18.40 -9.17 5.15
N ARG A 7 -18.67 -10.37 5.68
CA ARG A 7 -17.60 -11.22 6.26
C ARG A 7 -16.56 -11.64 5.23
N GLU A 8 -16.96 -12.02 4.02
CA GLU A 8 -16.02 -12.37 2.94
C GLU A 8 -15.19 -11.15 2.50
N THR A 9 -15.75 -9.93 2.50
CA THR A 9 -14.97 -8.71 2.20
C THR A 9 -14.02 -8.35 3.34
N ILE A 10 -14.43 -8.55 4.59
CA ILE A 10 -13.58 -8.33 5.78
C ILE A 10 -12.42 -9.34 5.79
N ASP A 11 -12.70 -10.63 5.61
CA ASP A 11 -11.67 -11.68 5.59
C ASP A 11 -10.69 -11.49 4.41
N LYS A 12 -11.19 -11.03 3.26
CA LYS A 12 -10.36 -10.69 2.11
C LYS A 12 -9.49 -9.45 2.37
N ALA A 13 -10.05 -8.40 2.99
CA ALA A 13 -9.31 -7.18 3.33
C ALA A 13 -8.28 -7.38 4.45
N LEU A 14 -8.53 -8.31 5.38
CA LEU A 14 -7.61 -8.66 6.48
C LEU A 14 -6.54 -9.67 6.05
N GLY A 15 -6.84 -10.53 5.08
CA GLY A 15 -5.94 -11.57 4.59
C GLY A 15 -5.00 -11.12 3.46
N GLU A 16 -5.34 -10.05 2.74
CA GLU A 16 -4.51 -9.58 1.63
C GLU A 16 -3.36 -8.71 2.14
N PRO A 17 -2.09 -9.14 1.99
CA PRO A 17 -0.95 -8.26 2.22
C PRO A 17 -1.09 -7.00 1.37
N PHE A 18 -0.72 -5.86 1.94
CA PHE A 18 -0.69 -4.62 1.17
C PHE A 18 0.41 -4.72 0.12
N ALA A 19 0.03 -5.13 -1.09
CA ALA A 19 0.94 -5.21 -2.20
C ALA A 19 1.40 -3.80 -2.55
N ILE A 20 2.72 -3.60 -2.67
CA ILE A 20 3.30 -2.38 -3.24
C ILE A 20 2.99 -2.41 -4.74
N GLU A 21 1.73 -2.17 -5.09
CA GLU A 21 1.32 -2.15 -6.48
C GLU A 21 1.43 -0.74 -7.01
N PHE A 22 2.17 -0.60 -8.10
CA PHE A 22 2.14 0.61 -8.88
C PHE A 22 0.71 0.92 -9.30
N THR A 23 0.36 2.20 -9.21
CA THR A 23 -0.90 2.69 -9.78
C THR A 23 -0.93 2.41 -11.28
N GLU A 24 -2.12 2.33 -11.86
CA GLU A 24 -2.29 2.14 -13.32
C GLU A 24 -1.51 3.17 -14.15
N TYR A 25 -1.39 4.39 -13.63
CA TYR A 25 -0.57 5.42 -14.25
C TYR A 25 0.93 5.06 -14.27
N ILE A 26 1.48 4.66 -13.13
CA ILE A 26 2.91 4.28 -13.03
C ILE A 26 3.17 3.04 -13.90
N ARG A 27 2.24 2.06 -13.93
CA ARG A 27 2.34 0.88 -14.80
C ARG A 27 2.41 1.27 -16.29
N LYS A 28 1.62 2.26 -16.73
CA LYS A 28 1.67 2.78 -18.10
C LYS A 28 3.03 3.41 -18.41
N VAL A 29 3.53 4.26 -17.52
CA VAL A 29 4.87 4.90 -17.68
C VAL A 29 5.96 3.83 -17.75
N ARG A 30 5.95 2.86 -16.84
CA ARG A 30 6.88 1.71 -16.82
C ARG A 30 6.84 0.94 -18.14
N ASN A 31 5.65 0.58 -18.61
CA ASN A 31 5.49 -0.17 -19.85
C ASN A 31 5.96 0.63 -21.07
N SER A 32 5.69 1.94 -21.12
CA SER A 32 6.19 2.82 -22.17
C SER A 32 7.72 2.90 -22.17
N LEU A 33 8.35 3.04 -20.99
CA LEU A 33 9.80 3.00 -20.86
C LEU A 33 10.35 1.68 -21.40
N MET A 34 9.85 0.54 -20.90
CA MET A 34 10.29 -0.77 -21.34
C MET A 34 10.11 -0.98 -22.84
N PHE A 35 8.94 -0.62 -23.38
CA PHE A 35 8.65 -0.75 -24.81
C PHE A 35 9.60 0.08 -25.65
N LEU A 36 9.80 1.36 -25.30
CA LEU A 36 10.72 2.24 -26.00
C LEU A 36 12.17 1.74 -25.91
N SER A 37 12.61 1.27 -24.74
CA SER A 37 13.97 0.74 -24.57
C SER A 37 14.20 -0.53 -25.39
N VAL A 38 13.25 -1.48 -25.38
CA VAL A 38 13.35 -2.71 -26.20
C VAL A 38 13.29 -2.38 -27.69
N LEU A 39 12.45 -1.44 -28.10
CA LEU A 39 12.34 -1.01 -29.50
C LEU A 39 13.65 -0.35 -29.96
N SER A 40 14.20 0.58 -29.17
CA SER A 40 15.51 1.20 -29.43
C SER A 40 16.61 0.16 -29.60
N LEU A 41 16.73 -0.77 -28.63
CA LEU A 41 17.74 -1.82 -28.67
C LEU A 41 17.57 -2.73 -29.89
N SER A 42 16.33 -3.05 -30.25
CA SER A 42 16.04 -3.87 -31.44
C SER A 42 16.49 -3.19 -32.73
N ILE A 43 16.30 -1.86 -32.84
CA ILE A 43 16.77 -1.08 -33.99
C ILE A 43 18.30 -1.10 -34.07
N ILE A 44 18.98 -0.91 -32.94
CA ILE A 44 20.44 -0.87 -32.86
C ILE A 44 21.07 -2.24 -33.16
N ILE A 45 20.61 -3.30 -32.50
CA ILE A 45 21.20 -4.65 -32.59
C ILE A 45 21.02 -5.24 -33.99
N ARG A 46 19.84 -5.04 -34.59
CA ARG A 46 19.55 -5.60 -35.92
C ARG A 46 20.08 -4.74 -37.06
N ASP A 47 20.75 -3.62 -36.75
CA ASP A 47 21.09 -2.56 -37.69
C ASP A 47 19.93 -2.33 -38.67
N MET A 48 18.71 -2.22 -38.12
CA MET A 48 17.50 -2.21 -38.93
C MET A 48 17.54 -0.96 -39.81
N GLN A 49 17.95 -1.16 -41.07
CA GLN A 49 17.82 -0.17 -42.12
C GLN A 49 16.32 -0.07 -42.41
N LEU A 50 15.66 0.83 -41.67
CA LEU A 50 14.29 1.20 -41.98
C LEU A 50 14.31 1.75 -43.40
N ASP A 51 13.58 1.10 -44.32
CA ASP A 51 13.37 1.64 -45.66
C ASP A 51 12.45 2.87 -45.52
N VAL A 52 13.06 4.02 -45.19
CA VAL A 52 12.36 5.29 -44.98
C VAL A 52 11.66 5.73 -46.26
N SER A 53 12.17 5.31 -47.43
CA SER A 53 11.58 5.59 -48.74
C SER A 53 10.23 4.90 -48.99
N ASN A 54 10.04 3.68 -48.49
CA ASN A 54 8.81 2.91 -48.70
C ASN A 54 7.95 2.73 -47.44
N SER A 55 8.44 3.15 -46.27
CA SER A 55 7.67 3.05 -45.03
C SER A 55 6.63 4.18 -44.93
N SER A 56 5.37 3.76 -44.86
CA SER A 56 4.25 4.64 -44.50
C SER A 56 3.89 4.40 -43.03
N PHE A 57 4.12 5.38 -42.16
CA PHE A 57 3.53 5.33 -40.82
C PHE A 57 2.18 6.05 -40.87
N PHE A 58 1.09 5.35 -40.57
CA PHE A 58 -0.27 5.92 -40.64
C PHE A 58 -0.64 6.52 -42.02
N GLY A 59 -0.09 5.98 -43.11
CA GLY A 59 -0.36 6.48 -44.47
C GLY A 59 0.39 7.76 -44.84
N LEU A 60 1.19 8.34 -43.94
CA LEU A 60 2.12 9.40 -44.25
C LEU A 60 3.40 8.78 -44.81
N LYS A 61 3.72 9.08 -46.07
CA LYS A 61 5.01 8.74 -46.67
C LYS A 61 6.04 9.78 -46.22
N PHE A 62 7.09 9.35 -45.53
CA PHE A 62 8.19 10.23 -45.15
C PHE A 62 9.16 10.40 -46.31
N THR A 63 8.71 11.05 -47.39
CA THR A 63 9.57 11.42 -48.51
C THR A 63 10.28 12.74 -48.20
N GLY A 64 11.45 12.66 -47.58
CA GLY A 64 12.31 13.82 -47.37
C GLY A 64 13.75 13.45 -46.96
N PRO A 65 14.77 14.22 -47.37
CA PRO A 65 16.17 14.03 -46.97
C PRO A 65 16.44 14.32 -45.48
N SER A 66 15.41 14.71 -44.72
CA SER A 66 15.51 15.17 -43.33
C SER A 66 15.26 14.09 -42.27
N LEU A 67 14.76 12.91 -42.63
CA LEU A 67 14.58 11.81 -41.69
C LEU A 67 15.79 10.88 -41.72
N SER A 68 16.93 11.39 -41.26
CA SER A 68 18.13 10.58 -41.10
C SER A 68 17.96 9.58 -39.96
N MET A 69 18.63 8.43 -40.04
CA MET A 69 18.69 7.46 -38.91
C MET A 69 19.21 8.12 -37.63
N GLU A 70 20.09 9.11 -37.76
CA GLU A 70 20.58 9.93 -36.64
C GLU A 70 19.45 10.73 -35.96
N SER A 71 18.51 11.27 -36.73
CA SER A 71 17.33 11.96 -36.19
C SER A 71 16.41 10.99 -35.44
N ILE A 72 16.27 9.77 -35.95
CA ILE A 72 15.53 8.70 -35.27
C ILE A 72 16.22 8.33 -33.95
N TYR A 73 17.54 8.08 -33.95
CA TYR A 73 18.28 7.79 -32.71
C TYR A 73 18.19 8.92 -31.69
N THR A 74 18.29 10.17 -32.13
CA THR A 74 18.15 11.36 -31.27
C THR A 74 16.75 11.43 -30.65
N LEU A 75 15.69 11.18 -31.43
CA LEU A 75 14.31 11.13 -30.93
C LEU A 75 14.13 10.03 -29.88
N PHE A 76 14.57 8.81 -30.18
CA PHE A 76 14.48 7.69 -29.25
C PHE A 76 15.31 7.93 -27.98
N PHE A 77 16.46 8.58 -28.08
CA PHE A 77 17.29 8.97 -26.94
C PHE A 77 16.56 9.97 -26.04
N GLY A 78 16.02 11.05 -26.61
CA GLY A 78 15.26 12.05 -25.86
C GLY A 78 14.03 11.45 -25.17
N LEU A 79 13.26 10.60 -25.86
CA LEU A 79 12.10 9.92 -25.29
C LEU A 79 12.49 8.96 -24.16
N ASN A 80 13.56 8.16 -24.34
CA ASN A 80 14.03 7.26 -23.28
C ASN A 80 14.51 8.06 -22.06
N ILE A 81 15.22 9.19 -22.23
CA ILE A 81 15.65 10.04 -21.09
C ILE A 81 14.42 10.52 -20.33
N TYR A 82 13.44 11.08 -21.04
CA TYR A 82 12.22 11.60 -20.44
C TYR A 82 11.50 10.52 -19.63
N PHE A 83 11.20 9.37 -20.23
CA PHE A 83 10.50 8.28 -19.55
C PHE A 83 11.32 7.67 -18.41
N PHE A 84 12.64 7.62 -18.54
CA PHE A 84 13.52 7.09 -17.50
C PHE A 84 13.52 7.97 -16.25
N ILE A 85 13.72 9.28 -16.41
CA ILE A 85 13.67 10.25 -15.31
C ILE A 85 12.26 10.28 -14.69
N HIS A 86 11.22 10.31 -15.52
CA HIS A 86 9.84 10.32 -15.06
C HIS A 86 9.50 9.05 -14.25
N PHE A 87 9.96 7.89 -14.70
CA PHE A 87 9.78 6.64 -13.96
C PHE A 87 10.54 6.65 -12.64
N LEU A 88 11.79 7.11 -12.59
CA LEU A 88 12.57 7.24 -11.35
C LEU A 88 11.85 8.12 -10.32
N TRP A 89 11.30 9.25 -10.76
CA TRP A 89 10.53 10.14 -9.90
C TRP A 89 9.30 9.43 -9.31
N LEU A 90 8.52 8.75 -10.16
CA LEU A 90 7.33 8.02 -9.72
C LEU A 90 7.63 6.86 -8.78
N VAL A 91 8.73 6.13 -9.01
CA VAL A 91 9.20 5.06 -8.13
C VAL A 91 9.58 5.63 -6.76
N HIS A 92 10.29 6.77 -6.74
CA HIS A 92 10.66 7.45 -5.50
C HIS A 92 9.42 7.88 -4.70
N ASP A 93 8.44 8.51 -5.35
CA ASP A 93 7.20 8.91 -4.69
C ASP A 93 6.43 7.72 -4.12
N ASN A 94 6.32 6.63 -4.90
CA ASN A 94 5.69 5.39 -4.46
C ASN A 94 6.46 4.73 -3.30
N PHE A 95 7.78 4.84 -3.27
CA PHE A 95 8.62 4.34 -2.17
C PHE A 95 8.42 5.17 -0.89
N LEU A 96 8.34 6.50 -1.00
CA LEU A 96 8.04 7.37 0.14
C LEU A 96 6.64 7.09 0.70
N GLU A 97 5.65 6.93 -0.18
CA GLU A 97 4.30 6.54 0.19
C GLU A 97 4.28 5.19 0.92
N TRP A 98 5.03 4.21 0.41
CA TRP A 98 5.19 2.92 1.08
C TRP A 98 5.84 3.06 2.47
N LYS A 99 6.87 3.89 2.62
CA LYS A 99 7.51 4.15 3.92
C LYS A 99 6.54 4.77 4.92
N ILE A 100 5.72 5.73 4.49
CA ILE A 100 4.69 6.35 5.33
C ILE A 100 3.63 5.31 5.74
N ARG A 101 3.26 4.40 4.83
CA ARG A 101 2.30 3.32 5.11
C ARG A 101 2.85 2.24 6.03
N LEU A 102 4.15 1.92 5.97
CA LEU A 102 4.79 1.00 6.92
C LEU A 102 4.73 1.53 8.36
N THR A 103 4.78 2.86 8.50
CA THR A 103 4.53 3.50 9.80
C THR A 103 3.04 3.61 10.11
N GLY A 104 2.15 3.10 9.26
CA GLY A 104 0.70 3.15 9.41
C GLY A 104 0.13 1.96 10.17
N THR A 105 -0.78 2.20 11.14
CA THR A 105 -1.58 1.12 11.74
C THR A 105 -2.67 0.72 10.77
N HIS A 106 -2.33 -0.16 9.84
CA HIS A 106 -3.29 -0.76 8.94
C HIS A 106 -4.32 -1.55 9.76
N LEU A 107 -5.59 -1.18 9.69
CA LEU A 107 -6.74 -2.09 9.86
C LEU A 107 -6.88 -2.91 11.16
N ILE A 108 -6.23 -2.52 12.26
CA ILE A 108 -6.72 -2.96 13.58
C ILE A 108 -8.02 -2.18 13.81
N TYR A 109 -9.13 -2.85 14.13
CA TYR A 109 -10.47 -2.28 14.43
C TYR A 109 -11.52 -2.19 13.31
N LYS A 110 -11.67 -3.21 12.44
CA LYS A 110 -13.01 -3.55 11.88
C LYS A 110 -13.57 -4.91 12.33
N GLY A 111 -12.79 -5.72 13.06
CA GLY A 111 -13.26 -6.94 13.72
C GLY A 111 -13.56 -6.68 15.20
N GLY A 112 -14.83 -6.68 15.57
CA GLY A 112 -15.30 -6.34 16.91
C GLY A 112 -14.87 -7.30 18.02
N PHE A 113 -14.53 -6.73 19.16
CA PHE A 113 -14.93 -7.24 20.47
C PHE A 113 -15.74 -6.11 21.12
N ALA A 114 -17.05 -6.30 21.20
CA ALA A 114 -18.07 -5.41 21.78
C ALA A 114 -18.46 -4.13 20.98
N SER A 115 -19.61 -4.25 20.29
CA SER A 115 -20.67 -3.23 20.14
C SER A 115 -20.34 -1.75 20.42
N HIS A 116 -20.19 -0.95 19.36
CA HIS A 116 -21.12 0.14 18.98
C HIS A 116 -20.52 0.93 17.81
N THR A 117 -21.38 1.19 16.82
CA THR A 117 -21.24 2.07 15.65
C THR A 117 -20.01 2.97 15.64
N ASP A 118 -19.01 2.65 14.82
CA ASP A 118 -18.09 3.61 14.19
C ASP A 118 -17.14 2.84 13.28
N VAL A 119 -17.72 2.31 12.19
CA VAL A 119 -16.93 1.87 11.05
C VAL A 119 -16.43 3.16 10.41
N GLU A 120 -15.12 3.45 10.52
CA GLU A 120 -14.51 4.47 9.66
C GLU A 120 -14.73 4.00 8.21
N HIS A 121 -15.76 4.57 7.57
CA HIS A 121 -15.95 4.52 6.13
C HIS A 121 -14.96 5.49 5.50
N LEU A 122 -13.66 5.31 5.77
CA LEU A 122 -12.65 5.82 4.86
C LEU A 122 -12.88 5.01 3.58
N SER A 123 -13.47 5.67 2.59
CA SER A 123 -13.73 5.12 1.26
C SER A 123 -12.43 4.66 0.58
N ASP A 124 -11.28 5.09 1.11
CA ASP A 124 -9.96 4.73 0.64
C ASP A 124 -9.13 4.09 1.77
N THR A 125 -8.77 2.81 1.60
CA THR A 125 -7.86 2.07 2.50
C THR A 125 -6.49 2.73 2.66
N ARG A 126 -6.12 3.62 1.72
CA ARG A 126 -4.89 4.41 1.74
C ARG A 126 -4.81 5.45 2.86
N GLN A 127 -5.91 5.78 3.52
CA GLN A 127 -5.97 6.81 4.57
C GLN A 127 -5.80 6.26 6.01
N SER A 128 -5.65 4.94 6.16
CA SER A 128 -5.43 4.24 7.44
C SER A 128 -3.97 4.36 7.91
N THR A 129 -3.58 5.53 8.42
CA THR A 129 -2.24 5.76 8.98
C THR A 129 -2.23 5.69 10.52
N LEU A 130 -1.06 5.41 11.12
CA LEU A 130 -0.84 5.44 12.58
C LEU A 130 -1.08 6.83 13.13
N TYR A 131 -0.78 7.87 12.33
CA TYR A 131 -1.11 9.24 12.65
C TYR A 131 -2.62 9.44 12.81
N GLN A 132 -3.42 8.93 11.86
CA GLN A 132 -4.88 8.97 11.92
C GLN A 132 -5.40 8.19 13.14
N TRP A 133 -4.87 6.97 13.36
CA TRP A 133 -5.23 6.13 14.50
C TRP A 133 -4.90 6.81 15.84
N TRP A 134 -3.70 7.37 15.97
CA TRP A 134 -3.25 8.05 17.18
C TRP A 134 -4.06 9.32 17.46
N LYS A 135 -4.35 10.11 16.41
CA LYS A 135 -5.25 11.26 16.50
C LYS A 135 -6.65 10.86 16.98
N ASN A 136 -7.21 9.79 16.44
CA ASN A 136 -8.54 9.32 16.83
C ASN A 136 -8.56 8.70 18.23
N LYS A 137 -7.52 7.94 18.59
CA LYS A 137 -7.39 7.37 19.94
C LYS A 137 -7.20 8.43 21.01
N THR A 138 -6.36 9.44 20.76
CA THR A 138 -6.13 10.54 21.72
C THR A 138 -7.36 11.41 21.94
N LEU A 139 -8.24 11.55 20.95
CA LEU A 139 -9.55 12.19 21.11
C LEU A 139 -10.48 11.37 22.01
N ARG A 140 -10.52 10.04 21.84
CA ARG A 140 -11.38 9.11 22.61
C ARG A 140 -10.88 8.80 24.03
N THR A 141 -9.62 9.05 24.36
CA THR A 141 -9.14 8.88 25.74
C THR A 141 -9.84 9.85 26.70
N LYS A 142 -10.32 10.99 26.19
CA LYS A 142 -11.12 11.95 26.97
C LYS A 142 -12.50 11.40 27.33
N ASP A 143 -13.13 10.60 26.46
CA ASP A 143 -14.45 10.02 26.70
C ASP A 143 -14.42 8.89 27.74
N HIS A 144 -13.37 8.08 27.74
CA HIS A 144 -13.20 7.04 28.77
C HIS A 144 -12.94 7.65 30.15
N GLN A 145 -12.18 8.75 30.23
CA GLN A 145 -12.00 9.50 31.47
C GLN A 145 -13.32 10.08 31.98
N ASN A 146 -14.21 10.51 31.09
CA ASN A 146 -15.54 10.99 31.46
C ASN A 146 -16.44 9.82 31.94
N PHE A 147 -16.38 8.65 31.31
CA PHE A 147 -17.09 7.46 31.78
C PHE A 147 -16.63 7.01 33.17
N PHE A 148 -15.32 6.97 33.43
CA PHE A 148 -14.80 6.65 34.76
C PHE A 148 -15.16 7.70 35.80
N LYS A 149 -15.15 8.99 35.45
CA LYS A 149 -15.64 10.06 36.32
C LYS A 149 -17.14 9.93 36.61
N GLU A 150 -17.96 9.62 35.61
CA GLU A 150 -19.39 9.39 35.83
C GLU A 150 -19.66 8.16 36.68
N ALA A 151 -18.89 7.09 36.49
CA ALA A 151 -18.97 5.90 37.33
C ALA A 151 -18.56 6.21 38.78
N GLU A 152 -17.47 6.96 39.00
CA GLU A 152 -17.06 7.43 40.34
C GLU A 152 -18.10 8.36 40.98
N ILE A 153 -18.67 9.31 40.23
CA ILE A 153 -19.72 10.21 40.72
C ILE A 153 -20.97 9.41 41.11
N ARG A 154 -21.36 8.41 40.31
CA ARG A 154 -22.48 7.52 40.62
C ARG A 154 -22.18 6.66 41.85
N ILE A 155 -20.95 6.19 42.02
CA ILE A 155 -20.52 5.43 43.21
C ILE A 155 -20.49 6.32 44.46
N GLN A 156 -20.05 7.58 44.36
CA GLN A 156 -20.09 8.54 45.48
C GLN A 156 -21.53 8.95 45.84
N ALA A 157 -22.40 9.15 44.85
CA ALA A 157 -23.83 9.39 45.08
C ALA A 157 -24.52 8.19 45.76
N LEU A 158 -23.95 6.99 45.64
CA LEU A 158 -24.36 5.79 46.37
C LEU A 158 -23.76 5.69 47.79
N GLN A 159 -22.79 6.52 48.16
CA GLN A 159 -22.26 6.60 49.54
C GLN A 159 -23.09 7.52 50.44
N ASP A 160 -23.75 8.55 49.88
CA ASP A 160 -24.69 9.45 50.57
C ASP A 160 -26.12 8.87 50.69
N PHE A 161 -26.24 7.55 50.57
CA PHE A 161 -27.47 6.85 50.24
C PHE A 161 -28.32 6.51 51.47
N ASN A 162 -29.61 6.86 51.41
CA ASN A 162 -30.59 6.54 52.44
C ASN A 162 -31.38 5.26 52.05
N PRO A 163 -31.26 4.14 52.78
CA PRO A 163 -31.73 2.81 52.36
C PRO A 163 -33.26 2.62 52.31
N THR A 164 -34.05 3.66 52.56
CA THR A 164 -35.52 3.61 52.63
C THR A 164 -36.23 3.74 51.27
N ASN A 165 -35.52 4.06 50.18
CA ASN A 165 -36.11 4.27 48.86
C ASN A 165 -35.92 3.06 47.93
N ALA A 166 -37.02 2.41 47.54
CA ALA A 166 -37.03 1.19 46.73
C ALA A 166 -36.37 1.36 45.35
N ASN A 167 -36.49 2.55 44.72
CA ASN A 167 -35.88 2.84 43.42
C ASN A 167 -34.35 2.82 43.50
N SER A 168 -33.81 3.28 44.62
CA SER A 168 -32.37 3.38 44.81
C SER A 168 -31.75 1.98 44.99
N VAL A 169 -32.44 1.07 45.70
CA VAL A 169 -32.02 -0.34 45.85
C VAL A 169 -31.99 -1.06 44.50
N GLN A 170 -32.93 -0.76 43.61
CA GLN A 170 -32.97 -1.32 42.25
C GLN A 170 -31.79 -0.84 41.39
N GLN A 171 -31.40 0.43 41.49
CA GLN A 171 -30.23 0.97 40.78
C GLN A 171 -28.92 0.31 41.24
N LEU A 172 -28.78 0.07 42.56
CA LEU A 172 -27.63 -0.64 43.12
C LEU A 172 -27.54 -2.09 42.63
N ASN A 173 -28.67 -2.78 42.54
CA ASN A 173 -28.73 -4.15 42.03
C ASN A 173 -28.38 -4.22 40.54
N ASN A 174 -28.83 -3.25 39.73
CA ASN A 174 -28.46 -3.17 38.33
C ASN A 174 -26.95 -2.90 38.15
N LEU A 175 -26.39 -1.95 38.91
CA LEU A 175 -24.97 -1.65 38.86
C LEU A 175 -24.11 -2.85 39.30
N LYS A 176 -24.55 -3.59 40.33
CA LYS A 176 -23.90 -4.83 40.76
C LYS A 176 -23.91 -5.88 39.65
N LYS A 177 -25.04 -6.04 38.95
CA LYS A 177 -25.17 -6.96 37.82
C LYS A 177 -24.26 -6.55 36.66
N ASP A 178 -24.22 -5.27 36.30
CA ASP A 178 -23.35 -4.76 35.23
C ASP A 178 -21.86 -4.99 35.54
N ILE A 179 -21.45 -4.80 36.80
CA ILE A 179 -20.09 -5.10 37.26
C ILE A 179 -19.79 -6.60 37.17
N GLU A 180 -20.76 -7.45 37.52
CA GLU A 180 -20.61 -8.91 37.46
C GLU A 180 -20.53 -9.40 36.01
N ASP A 181 -21.34 -8.85 35.12
CA ASP A 181 -21.31 -9.14 33.68
C ASP A 181 -19.98 -8.66 33.03
N LEU A 182 -19.47 -7.50 33.44
CA LEU A 182 -18.15 -7.01 33.03
C LEU A 182 -17.03 -7.97 33.49
N LYS A 183 -17.07 -8.39 34.77
CA LYS A 183 -16.09 -9.33 35.34
C LYS A 183 -16.11 -10.67 34.60
N ASN A 184 -17.29 -11.19 34.30
CA ASN A 184 -17.46 -12.43 33.55
C ASN A 184 -16.91 -12.29 32.12
N SER A 185 -17.17 -11.16 31.46
CA SER A 185 -16.64 -10.85 30.12
C SER A 185 -15.11 -10.76 30.09
N ILE A 186 -14.50 -10.10 31.08
CA ILE A 186 -13.04 -10.01 31.23
C ILE A 186 -12.44 -11.40 31.48
N THR A 187 -13.10 -12.22 32.30
CA THR A 187 -12.63 -13.57 32.63
C THR A 187 -12.67 -14.49 31.41
N ALA A 188 -13.75 -14.43 30.63
CA ALA A 188 -13.89 -15.17 29.37
C ALA A 188 -12.86 -14.73 28.32
N LEU A 189 -12.60 -13.42 28.24
CA LEU A 189 -11.53 -12.86 27.39
C LEU A 189 -10.16 -13.37 27.81
N ASN A 190 -9.83 -13.32 29.10
CA ASN A 190 -8.56 -13.83 29.61
C ASN A 190 -8.39 -15.32 29.31
N HIS A 191 -9.43 -16.14 29.49
CA HIS A 191 -9.38 -17.56 29.16
C HIS A 191 -9.19 -17.82 27.66
N THR A 192 -9.81 -16.99 26.81
CA THR A 192 -9.65 -17.09 25.36
C THR A 192 -8.23 -16.73 24.95
N LEU A 193 -7.70 -15.60 25.44
CA LEU A 193 -6.37 -15.10 25.15
C LEU A 193 -5.26 -15.98 25.74
N SER A 194 -5.48 -16.62 26.89
CA SER A 194 -4.53 -17.52 27.54
C SER A 194 -4.50 -18.93 26.94
N SER A 195 -5.46 -19.28 26.07
CA SER A 195 -5.45 -20.57 25.40
C SER A 195 -4.21 -20.68 24.49
N GLU A 196 -3.39 -21.73 24.68
CA GLU A 196 -2.12 -21.92 23.92
C GLU A 196 -2.29 -21.90 22.39
N ARG A 197 -3.51 -22.21 21.93
CA ARG A 197 -3.88 -22.24 20.51
C ARG A 197 -3.77 -20.86 19.84
N ILE A 198 -4.15 -19.78 20.52
CA ILE A 198 -4.15 -18.44 19.92
C ILE A 198 -2.72 -17.94 19.69
N PRO A 199 -1.81 -17.95 20.69
CA PRO A 199 -0.41 -17.58 20.47
C PRO A 199 0.29 -18.46 19.41
N ALA A 200 0.02 -19.77 19.40
CA ALA A 200 0.60 -20.68 18.42
C ALA A 200 0.12 -20.39 16.99
N SER A 201 -1.16 -20.03 16.82
CA SER A 201 -1.74 -19.68 15.52
C SER A 201 -1.26 -18.31 15.03
N LEU A 202 -1.18 -17.32 15.94
CA LEU A 202 -0.61 -16.00 15.65
C LEU A 202 0.86 -16.09 15.23
N LYS A 203 1.67 -16.86 15.95
CA LYS A 203 3.08 -17.07 15.58
C LYS A 203 3.23 -17.68 14.18
N LYS A 204 2.37 -18.63 13.81
CA LYS A 204 2.36 -19.20 12.45
C LYS A 204 1.96 -18.14 11.42
N PHE A 205 0.89 -17.40 11.69
CA PHE A 205 0.43 -16.31 10.84
C PHE A 205 1.52 -15.26 10.62
N ASP A 206 2.15 -14.76 11.69
CA ASP A 206 3.21 -13.76 11.63
C ASP A 206 4.40 -14.21 10.78
N ASN A 207 4.80 -15.48 10.92
CA ASN A 207 5.86 -16.06 10.12
C ASN A 207 5.50 -16.08 8.63
N TYR A 208 4.32 -16.58 8.28
CA TYR A 208 3.86 -16.60 6.88
C TYR A 208 3.69 -15.19 6.32
N PHE A 209 3.15 -14.27 7.12
CA PHE A 209 3.00 -12.88 6.76
C PHE A 209 4.34 -12.21 6.48
N LYS A 210 5.37 -12.48 7.30
CA LYS A 210 6.73 -12.01 7.08
C LYS A 210 7.32 -12.55 5.77
N TYR A 211 7.19 -13.85 5.49
CA TYR A 211 7.69 -14.44 4.24
C TYR A 211 6.97 -13.87 3.00
N MET A 212 5.68 -13.65 3.12
CA MET A 212 4.86 -13.06 2.06
C MET A 212 5.31 -11.62 1.78
N LEU A 213 5.51 -10.79 2.82
CA LEU A 213 6.05 -9.44 2.66
C LEU A 213 7.43 -9.45 2.01
N GLN A 214 8.33 -10.32 2.46
CA GLN A 214 9.66 -10.46 1.85
C GLN A 214 9.59 -10.81 0.37
N THR A 215 8.74 -11.76 -0.01
CA THR A 215 8.58 -12.20 -1.40
C THR A 215 7.97 -11.10 -2.26
N GLN A 216 6.97 -10.38 -1.75
CA GLN A 216 6.35 -9.27 -2.47
C GLN A 216 7.30 -8.08 -2.65
N SER A 217 8.02 -7.70 -1.60
CA SER A 217 9.04 -6.65 -1.67
C SER A 217 10.16 -7.03 -2.64
N LEU A 218 10.60 -8.29 -2.63
CA LEU A 218 11.61 -8.79 -3.56
C LEU A 218 11.12 -8.75 -5.00
N ARG A 219 9.90 -9.25 -5.27
CA ARG A 219 9.28 -9.21 -6.61
C ARG A 219 9.18 -7.78 -7.10
N TRP A 220 8.68 -6.87 -6.27
CA TRP A 220 8.54 -5.46 -6.61
C TRP A 220 9.90 -4.82 -6.92
N PHE A 221 10.90 -5.06 -6.07
CA PHE A 221 12.23 -4.51 -6.28
C PHE A 221 12.88 -5.07 -7.55
N LEU A 222 12.97 -6.40 -7.68
CA LEU A 222 13.69 -7.05 -8.78
C LEU A 222 12.97 -6.90 -10.13
N ILE A 223 11.68 -7.17 -10.18
CA ILE A 223 10.94 -7.27 -11.44
C ILE A 223 10.33 -5.92 -11.80
N GLU A 224 9.67 -5.26 -10.86
CA GLU A 224 8.89 -4.07 -11.18
C GLU A 224 9.75 -2.80 -11.27
N MET A 225 10.84 -2.75 -10.49
CA MET A 225 11.72 -1.58 -10.46
C MET A 225 13.05 -1.81 -11.19
N SER A 226 13.81 -2.87 -10.88
CA SER A 226 15.14 -3.06 -11.45
C SER A 226 15.12 -3.35 -12.95
N LEU A 227 14.20 -4.18 -13.43
CA LEU A 227 14.14 -4.55 -14.86
C LEU A 227 13.92 -3.33 -15.80
N PRO A 228 12.91 -2.46 -15.59
CA PRO A 228 12.75 -1.25 -16.41
C PRO A 228 13.95 -0.31 -16.33
N LEU A 229 14.60 -0.20 -15.16
CA LEU A 229 15.77 0.66 -14.98
C LEU A 229 16.99 0.13 -15.73
N ILE A 230 17.26 -1.16 -15.67
CA ILE A 230 18.37 -1.79 -16.39
C ILE A 230 18.16 -1.65 -17.90
N LEU A 231 16.96 -1.95 -18.39
CA LEU A 231 16.62 -1.81 -19.82
C LEU A 231 16.73 -0.36 -20.28
N GLY A 232 16.20 0.59 -19.50
CA GLY A 232 16.28 2.01 -19.79
C GLY A 232 17.71 2.53 -19.84
N LEU A 233 18.53 2.21 -18.82
CA LEU A 233 19.94 2.58 -18.78
C LEU A 233 20.72 1.99 -19.95
N PHE A 234 20.52 0.71 -20.24
CA PHE A 234 21.21 0.03 -21.33
C PHE A 234 20.83 0.62 -22.69
N SER A 235 19.53 0.87 -22.93
CA SER A 235 19.07 1.55 -24.14
C SER A 235 19.64 2.96 -24.28
N LEU A 236 19.73 3.72 -23.19
CA LEU A 236 20.30 5.07 -23.20
C LEU A 236 21.79 5.05 -23.51
N TYR A 237 22.52 4.11 -22.95
CA TYR A 237 23.94 3.92 -23.21
C TYR A 237 24.21 3.63 -24.70
N GLU A 238 23.53 2.64 -25.27
CA GLU A 238 23.68 2.24 -26.68
C GLU A 238 23.29 3.38 -27.65
N LEU A 239 22.17 4.05 -27.39
CA LEU A 239 21.75 5.20 -28.19
C LEU A 239 22.77 6.33 -28.10
N GLY A 240 23.30 6.62 -26.90
CA GLY A 240 24.28 7.67 -26.66
C GLY A 240 25.61 7.44 -27.42
N ILE A 241 26.02 6.18 -27.59
CA ILE A 241 27.16 5.84 -28.45
C ILE A 241 26.84 6.15 -29.92
N LYS A 242 25.65 5.74 -30.40
CA LYS A 242 25.23 5.94 -31.80
C LYS A 242 25.09 7.41 -32.21
N ILE A 243 24.69 8.28 -31.28
CA ILE A 243 24.61 9.74 -31.52
C ILE A 243 25.90 10.48 -31.16
N HIS A 244 27.00 9.76 -30.91
CA HIS A 244 28.31 10.32 -30.56
C HIS A 244 28.33 11.21 -29.30
N VAL A 245 27.34 11.06 -28.40
CA VAL A 245 27.33 11.73 -27.10
C VAL A 245 28.33 11.08 -26.14
N PHE A 246 28.57 9.76 -26.27
CA PHE A 246 29.59 9.04 -25.52
C PHE A 246 30.77 8.63 -26.43
N PRO A 247 32.03 8.83 -26.00
CA PRO A 247 33.18 8.37 -26.78
C PRO A 247 33.17 6.84 -26.90
N ILE A 248 33.42 6.33 -28.11
CA ILE A 248 33.36 4.92 -28.52
C ILE A 248 34.32 4.00 -27.71
N GLY A 249 35.21 4.58 -26.90
CA GLY A 249 36.28 3.87 -26.21
C GLY A 249 35.90 3.09 -24.94
N PHE A 250 34.64 2.97 -24.52
CA PHE A 250 34.36 2.37 -23.22
C PHE A 250 34.09 0.86 -23.20
N ILE A 251 33.21 0.26 -24.02
CA ILE A 251 33.04 -1.21 -24.03
C ILE A 251 32.51 -1.64 -25.41
N SER A 252 33.41 -1.98 -26.33
CA SER A 252 33.04 -2.78 -27.51
C SER A 252 32.92 -4.24 -27.06
N LEU A 253 31.74 -4.66 -26.59
CA LEU A 253 31.41 -6.08 -26.52
C LEU A 253 31.16 -6.56 -27.95
N GLY A 254 32.15 -7.27 -28.50
CA GLY A 254 32.06 -7.94 -29.79
C GLY A 254 31.12 -9.14 -29.78
#